data_AF-A0A9W5UQ73-F1
#
_entry.id   AF-A0A9W5UQ73-F1
#
_cell.length_a   1.000
_cell.length_b   1.000
_cell.length_c   1.000
_cell.angle_alpha   90.00
_cell.angle_beta   90.00
_cell.angle_gamma   90.00
#
_symmetry.space_group_name_H-M   'P 1'
#
loop_
_entity.id
_entity.type
_entity.pdbx_description
1 polymer ?
#
loop_
_entity_poly.entity_id
_entity_poly.type
_entity_poly.pdbx_seq_one_letter_code
_entity_poly.pdbx_strand_id
1 'polypeptide(L)' 'MDPSAVWRDRQHRWRIEAYRAPDLRFAVYATNGTTESAPLWLFGMSALARWLMSHKISLDDLEVD' A
#
# COMPACT_ATOMS: atom_id res chain seq x y z
N MET A 1 10.20 -10.40 7.67
CA MET A 1 10.71 -9.06 7.29
C MET A 1 9.65 -8.09 7.73
N ASP A 2 10.03 -7.09 8.52
CA ASP A 2 9.08 -6.06 8.95
C ASP A 2 8.87 -5.05 7.82
N PRO A 3 7.65 -4.51 7.66
CA PRO A 3 7.41 -3.44 6.71
C PRO A 3 8.22 -2.20 7.11
N SER A 4 8.81 -1.53 6.12
CA SER A 4 9.53 -0.27 6.28
C SER A 4 8.60 0.92 6.51
N ALA A 5 7.35 0.81 6.05
CA ALA A 5 6.30 1.76 6.36
C ALA A 5 4.94 1.05 6.27
N VAL A 6 4.02 1.46 7.14
CA VAL A 6 2.64 0.98 7.14
C VAL A 6 1.73 2.19 7.13
N TRP A 7 0.72 2.15 6.28
CA TRP A 7 -0.35 3.13 6.26
C TRP A 7 -1.70 2.43 6.39
N ARG A 8 -2.70 3.18 6.85
CA ARG A 8 -4.11 2.82 6.73
C ARG A 8 -4.87 3.90 6.00
N ASP A 9 -5.91 3.49 5.27
CA ASP A 9 -6.92 4.46 4.86
C ASP A 9 -7.72 4.93 6.07
N ARG A 10 -8.24 6.15 6.01
CA ARG A 10 -9.09 6.77 7.05
C ARG A 10 -10.34 5.96 7.42
N GLN A 11 -10.77 5.05 6.55
CA GLN A 11 -11.90 4.15 6.82
C GLN A 11 -11.46 2.83 7.47
N HIS A 12 -10.16 2.65 7.73
CA HIS A 12 -9.52 1.45 8.28
C HIS A 12 -9.91 0.16 7.56
N ARG A 13 -10.20 0.25 6.25
CA ARG A 13 -10.48 -0.89 5.39
C ARG A 13 -9.18 -1.46 4.86
N TRP A 14 -8.30 -0.60 4.37
CA TRP A 14 -7.05 -0.99 3.73
C TRP A 14 -5.86 -0.70 4.62
N ARG A 15 -5.05 -1.73 4.84
CA ARG A 15 -3.70 -1.63 5.39
C ARG A 15 -2.70 -1.77 4.26
N ILE A 16 -1.89 -0.74 4.06
CA ILE A 16 -0.91 -0.63 2.99
C ILE A 16 0.47 -0.78 3.60
N GLU A 17 1.24 -1.75 3.14
CA GLU A 17 2.54 -2.11 3.71
C GLU A 17 3.63 -1.99 2.66
N ALA A 18 4.66 -1.22 2.96
CA ALA A 18 5.86 -1.14 2.14
C ALA A 18 6.97 -2.03 2.70
N TYR A 19 7.52 -2.96 1.91
CA TYR A 19 8.69 -3.77 2.30
C TYR A 19 9.89 -3.40 1.45
N ARG A 20 11.06 -3.24 2.08
CA ARG A 20 12.31 -2.99 1.37
C ARG A 20 12.87 -4.32 0.86
N ALA A 21 13.05 -4.42 -0.45
CA ALA A 21 13.75 -5.54 -1.06
C ALA A 21 15.27 -5.28 -1.07
N PRO A 22 16.11 -6.34 -1.10
CA PRO A 22 17.58 -6.20 -1.11
C PRO A 22 18.13 -5.43 -2.31
N ASP A 23 17.38 -5.36 -3.41
CA ASP A 23 17.76 -4.75 -4.69
C ASP A 23 17.29 -3.29 -4.84
N LEU A 24 17.08 -2.58 -3.72
CA LEU A 24 16.55 -1.20 -3.65
C LEU A 24 15.12 -1.04 -4.18
N ARG A 25 14.42 -2.14 -4.49
CA ARG A 25 13.00 -2.09 -4.84
C ARG A 25 12.16 -2.02 -3.57
N PHE A 26 10.98 -1.43 -3.71
CA PHE A 26 9.97 -1.44 -2.66
C PHE A 26 8.83 -2.32 -3.11
N ALA A 27 8.48 -3.25 -2.24
CA ALA A 27 7.20 -3.89 -2.27
C ALA A 27 6.14 -2.98 -1.71
N VAL A 28 4.98 -2.89 -2.35
CA VAL A 28 3.80 -2.38 -1.66
C VAL A 28 2.68 -3.40 -1.78
N TYR A 29 2.07 -3.73 -0.64
CA TYR A 29 0.90 -4.58 -0.55
C TYR A 29 -0.23 -3.78 0.05
N ALA A 30 -1.44 -3.92 -0.49
CA ALA A 30 -2.65 -3.44 0.16
C ALA A 30 -3.50 -4.63 0.58
N THR A 31 -3.88 -4.68 1.85
CA THR A 31 -4.65 -5.76 2.47
C THR A 31 -5.93 -5.23 3.09
N ASN A 32 -7.06 -5.91 2.91
CA ASN A 32 -8.37 -5.46 3.42
C ASN A 32 -9.02 -6.45 4.39
N GLY A 33 -8.26 -7.01 5.34
CA GLY A 33 -8.78 -7.89 6.41
C GLY A 33 -9.47 -9.21 5.99
N THR A 34 -9.93 -9.34 4.74
CA THR A 34 -10.79 -10.39 4.19
C THR A 34 -10.06 -11.18 3.11
N THR A 35 -8.76 -11.40 3.25
CA THR A 35 -7.90 -12.16 2.32
C THR A 35 -7.60 -11.49 0.98
N GLU A 36 -8.20 -10.33 0.68
CA GLU A 36 -7.82 -9.55 -0.51
C GLU A 36 -6.44 -8.91 -0.31
N SER A 37 -5.49 -9.31 -1.15
CA SER A 37 -4.14 -8.75 -1.21
C SER A 37 -3.87 -8.27 -2.64
N ALA A 38 -3.65 -6.97 -2.82
CA ALA A 38 -3.25 -6.42 -4.10
C ALA A 38 -1.73 -6.21 -4.11
N PRO A 39 -0.95 -7.01 -4.86
CA PRO A 39 0.47 -6.73 -5.05
C PRO A 39 0.59 -5.50 -5.96
N LEU A 40 1.00 -4.36 -5.40
CA LEU A 40 1.19 -3.12 -6.16
C LEU A 40 2.56 -3.07 -6.86
N TRP A 41 3.35 -4.13 -6.72
CA TRP A 41 4.57 -4.37 -7.47
C TRP A 41 4.27 -4.41 -8.96
N LEU A 42 4.62 -3.34 -9.69
CA LEU A 42 5.26 -3.46 -11.02
C LEU A 42 5.76 -2.13 -11.60
N PHE A 43 5.41 -0.95 -11.05
CA PHE A 43 5.80 0.33 -11.68
C PHE A 43 6.25 1.44 -10.73
N GLY A 44 6.63 1.12 -9.48
CA GLY A 44 6.95 2.15 -8.48
C GLY A 44 5.73 3.00 -8.10
N MET A 45 5.95 4.27 -7.74
CA MET A 45 4.91 5.18 -7.24
C MET A 45 3.67 5.30 -8.13
N SER A 46 3.80 5.10 -9.45
CA SER A 46 2.67 5.19 -10.39
C SER A 46 1.66 4.04 -10.25
N ALA A 47 2.10 2.82 -9.91
CA ALA A 47 1.19 1.70 -9.67
C ALA A 47 0.38 1.92 -8.38
N LEU A 48 1.05 2.39 -7.33
CA LEU A 48 0.42 2.79 -6.08
C LEU A 48 -0.60 3.91 -6.31
N ALA A 49 -0.21 4.98 -7.00
CA ALA A 49 -1.11 6.09 -7.32
C ALA A 49 -2.35 5.61 -8.11
N ARG A 50 -2.17 4.74 -9.10
CA ARG A 50 -3.28 4.18 -9.89
C ARG A 50 -4.22 3.34 -9.04
N TRP A 51 -3.68 2.55 -8.12
CA TRP A 51 -4.48 1.72 -7.21
C TRP A 51 -5.25 2.57 -6.19
N LEU A 52 -4.62 3.60 -5.62
CA LEU A 52 -5.28 4.57 -4.74
C LEU A 52 -6.45 5.26 -5.46
N MET A 53 -6.22 5.71 -6.70
CA MET A 53 -7.27 6.30 -7.54
C MET A 53 -8.42 5.32 -7.83
N SER A 54 -8.14 4.05 -8.15
CA SER A 54 -9.21 3.06 -8.42
C SER A 54 -10.06 2.76 -7.19
N HIS A 55 -9.47 2.85 -5.99
CA HIS A 55 -10.17 2.64 -4.72
C HIS A 55 -10.71 3.94 -4.11
N LYS A 56 -10.56 5.07 -4.80
CA LYS A 56 -10.94 6.41 -4.33
C LYS A 56 -10.34 6.76 -2.97
N ILE A 57 -9.09 6.37 -2.73
CA ILE A 57 -8.33 6.68 -1.52
C ILE A 57 -7.46 7.90 -1.84
N SER A 58 -7.66 9.01 -1.12
CA SER A 58 -6.76 10.17 -1.22
C SER A 58 -5.43 9.88 -0.50
N LEU A 59 -4.35 10.52 -0.94
CA LEU A 59 -3.10 10.52 -0.17
C LEU A 59 -3.27 11.18 1.20
N ASP A 60 -4.14 12.20 1.29
CA ASP A 60 -4.44 12.89 2.55
C ASP A 60 -5.27 12.02 3.51
N ASP A 61 -5.90 10.95 2.99
CA ASP A 61 -6.64 9.97 3.80
C ASP A 61 -5.73 8.81 4.26
N LEU A 62 -4.43 8.83 3.95
CA LEU A 62 -3.47 7.84 4.44
C LEU A 62 -2.90 8.26 5.79
N GLU A 63 -3.18 7.45 6.80
CA GLU A 63 -2.68 7.60 8.16
C GLU A 63 -1.50 6.65 8.37
N VAL A 64 -0.47 7.08 9.10
CA VAL A 64 0.62 6.18 9.52
C VAL A 64 0.09 5.24 10.60
N ASP A 65 0.26 3.93 10.42
CA ASP A 65 -0.09 2.90 11.42
C ASP A 65 1.08 2.64 12.39
#